data_AF-A0AAU3F3Y6-F1
#
_entry.id   AF-A0AAU3F3Y6-F1
#
_cell.length_a   1.000
_cell.length_b   1.000
_cell.length_c   1.000
_cell.angle_alpha   90.00
_cell.angle_beta   90.00
_cell.angle_gamma   90.00
#
_symmetry.space_group_name_H-M   'P 1'
#
loop_
_entity.id
_entity.type
_entity.pdbx_description
1 polymer ?
#
loop_
_entity_poly.entity_id
_entity_poly.type
_entity_poly.pdbx_seq_one_letter_code
_entity_poly.pdbx_strand_id
1 'polypeptide(L)'
;MNRLTAASAGLFVLLVVSVTAGCGTERPVDDADDAATSASASYEAQRKAAERKHDRLFRDVAAVCSDAAPTASPSTAAPEPTDPEARKYAENHAYKQLRPLQGAALCRGQAHAKRITAALEAVHSEADLRSKLTTLGYPESTVEVYKTGGSLGFTFSVPEAGPCITGLLTSPVKVEAHGHYMEGGCMEPRGGH
;
A
#
# COMPACT_ATOMS: atom_id res chain seq x y z
N MET A 1 -6.57 -55.21 -3.57
CA MET A 1 -5.47 -55.77 -4.40
C MET A 1 -4.40 -54.68 -4.53
N ASN A 2 -3.62 -54.49 -3.46
CA ASN A 2 -2.17 -54.74 -3.37
C ASN A 2 -1.35 -54.20 -4.54
N ARG A 3 -0.45 -53.23 -4.28
CA ARG A 3 1.01 -53.48 -4.19
C ARG A 3 1.70 -52.47 -3.25
N LEU A 4 2.62 -53.01 -2.47
CA LEU A 4 3.46 -52.42 -1.43
C LEU A 4 4.88 -52.13 -1.97
N THR A 5 5.60 -51.28 -1.23
CA THR A 5 7.06 -51.24 -0.97
C THR A 5 8.05 -50.88 -2.08
N ALA A 6 8.92 -49.89 -1.79
CA ALA A 6 10.35 -50.16 -1.52
C ALA A 6 11.02 -48.97 -0.81
N ALA A 7 11.61 -49.26 0.36
CA ALA A 7 12.58 -48.42 1.05
C ALA A 7 13.97 -48.61 0.43
N SER A 8 14.86 -47.63 0.56
CA SER A 8 16.31 -47.87 0.48
C SER A 8 17.05 -46.95 1.43
N ALA A 9 17.79 -47.60 2.32
CA ALA A 9 18.70 -47.06 3.29
C ALA A 9 20.06 -46.75 2.65
N GLY A 10 20.77 -45.76 3.18
CA GLY A 10 22.17 -45.48 2.88
C GLY A 10 22.88 -44.96 4.13
N LEU A 11 23.95 -45.65 4.51
CA LEU A 11 24.63 -45.70 5.80
C LEU A 11 25.88 -44.79 5.84
N PHE A 12 26.09 -44.11 6.98
CA PHE A 12 27.32 -43.59 7.64
C PHE A 12 28.58 -43.16 6.83
N VAL A 13 29.06 -41.94 7.12
CA VAL A 13 30.49 -41.66 7.40
C VAL A 13 30.61 -40.73 8.62
N LEU A 14 31.56 -41.08 9.48
CA LEU A 14 31.89 -40.52 10.80
C LEU A 14 33.10 -39.56 10.69
N LEU A 15 33.25 -38.67 11.70
CA LEU A 15 34.41 -37.80 12.01
C LEU A 15 34.60 -36.57 11.10
N VAL A 16 34.83 -35.35 11.61
CA VAL A 16 35.77 -34.92 12.65
C VAL A 16 35.25 -33.69 13.41
N VAL A 17 35.38 -33.69 14.73
CA VAL A 17 35.25 -32.51 15.60
C VAL A 17 36.50 -31.65 15.46
N SER A 18 36.34 -30.37 15.16
CA SER A 18 37.38 -29.35 15.38
C SER A 18 36.75 -28.19 16.14
N VAL A 19 36.97 -28.18 17.46
CA VAL A 19 36.70 -27.03 18.32
C VAL A 19 37.87 -26.06 18.14
N THR A 20 37.66 -24.99 17.38
CA THR A 20 38.50 -23.79 17.46
C THR A 20 37.67 -22.69 18.11
N ALA A 21 37.89 -22.49 19.40
CA ALA A 21 37.52 -21.27 20.08
C ALA A 21 38.40 -20.13 19.53
N GLY A 22 37.84 -19.38 18.59
CA GLY A 22 38.36 -18.08 18.14
C GLY A 22 37.30 -17.02 18.42
N CYS A 23 37.40 -16.36 19.56
CA CYS A 23 36.61 -15.17 19.87
C CYS A 23 37.28 -14.00 19.15
N GLY A 24 36.74 -13.65 17.98
CA GLY A 24 37.29 -12.60 17.12
C GLY A 24 36.42 -12.47 15.87
N THR A 25 35.15 -12.09 16.05
CA THR A 25 34.32 -11.67 14.91
C THR A 25 34.71 -10.25 14.52
N GLU A 26 35.69 -10.16 13.62
CA GLU A 26 35.74 -9.05 12.68
C GLU A 26 34.40 -9.05 11.94
N ARG A 27 33.61 -7.98 12.11
CA ARG A 27 32.39 -7.79 11.30
C ARG A 27 32.87 -7.38 9.90
N PRO A 28 32.61 -8.15 8.83
CA PRO A 28 32.74 -7.60 7.49
C PRO A 28 31.64 -6.54 7.37
N VAL A 29 32.05 -5.28 7.28
CA VAL A 29 31.14 -4.15 7.08
C VAL A 29 30.73 -4.06 5.60
N ASP A 30 31.45 -4.75 4.70
CA ASP A 30 31.28 -4.65 3.24
C ASP A 30 30.08 -5.45 2.67
N ASP A 31 29.64 -6.55 3.28
CA ASP A 31 28.52 -7.36 2.74
C ASP A 31 27.12 -6.74 3.00
N ALA A 32 27.01 -5.85 3.98
CA ALA A 32 25.74 -5.23 4.35
C ALA A 32 25.29 -4.16 3.32
N ASP A 33 26.25 -3.44 2.75
CA ASP A 33 25.99 -2.38 1.77
C ASP A 33 25.57 -2.95 0.40
N ASP A 34 26.17 -4.08 -0.02
CA ASP A 34 25.80 -4.78 -1.25
C ASP A 34 24.42 -5.44 -1.15
N ALA A 35 24.08 -6.01 0.01
CA ALA A 35 22.77 -6.59 0.26
C ALA A 35 21.66 -5.53 0.29
N ALA A 36 21.90 -4.39 0.95
CA ALA A 36 20.95 -3.28 1.01
C ALA A 36 20.73 -2.62 -0.38
N THR A 37 21.80 -2.46 -1.15
CA THR A 37 21.73 -1.92 -2.52
C THR A 37 20.97 -2.86 -3.45
N SER A 38 21.23 -4.16 -3.37
CA SER A 38 20.54 -5.19 -4.15
C SER A 38 19.04 -5.27 -3.80
N ALA A 39 18.70 -5.18 -2.51
CA ALA A 39 17.31 -5.14 -2.06
C ALA A 39 16.58 -3.90 -2.59
N SER A 40 17.21 -2.71 -2.52
CA SER A 40 16.67 -1.46 -3.04
C SER A 40 16.41 -1.51 -4.55
N ALA A 41 17.39 -1.99 -5.33
CA ALA A 41 17.25 -2.15 -6.78
C ALA A 41 16.10 -3.12 -7.14
N SER A 42 15.96 -4.22 -6.38
CA SER A 42 14.87 -5.17 -6.58
C SER A 42 13.49 -4.56 -6.29
N TYR A 43 13.40 -3.74 -5.24
CA TYR A 43 12.17 -3.03 -4.88
C TYR A 43 11.77 -2.00 -5.94
N GLU A 44 12.72 -1.23 -6.45
CA GLU A 44 12.44 -0.28 -7.53
C GLU A 44 11.97 -0.97 -8.82
N ALA A 45 12.59 -2.10 -9.18
CA ALA A 45 12.20 -2.87 -10.34
C ALA A 45 10.76 -3.41 -10.21
N GLN A 46 10.41 -3.92 -9.02
CA GLN A 46 9.06 -4.39 -8.71
C GLN A 46 8.04 -3.24 -8.78
N ARG A 47 8.35 -2.09 -8.18
CA ARG A 47 7.50 -0.90 -8.23
C ARG A 47 7.24 -0.44 -9.67
N LYS A 48 8.29 -0.31 -10.50
CA LYS A 48 8.14 0.05 -11.92
C LYS A 48 7.32 -1.00 -12.69
N ALA A 49 7.46 -2.28 -12.36
CA ALA A 49 6.65 -3.33 -12.99
C ALA A 49 5.16 -3.23 -12.62
N ALA A 50 4.86 -2.96 -11.36
CA ALA A 50 3.51 -2.69 -10.87
C ALA A 50 2.92 -1.44 -11.54
N GLU A 51 3.66 -0.34 -11.61
CA GLU A 51 3.24 0.89 -12.30
C GLU A 51 2.90 0.64 -13.78
N ARG A 52 3.72 -0.14 -14.49
CA ARG A 52 3.41 -0.53 -15.88
C ARG A 52 2.16 -1.41 -15.97
N LYS A 53 1.92 -2.28 -14.99
CA LYS A 53 0.72 -3.12 -14.93
C LYS A 53 -0.52 -2.28 -14.67
N HIS A 54 -0.44 -1.33 -13.74
CA HIS A 54 -1.45 -0.30 -13.52
C HIS A 54 -1.80 0.41 -14.84
N ASP A 55 -0.81 0.89 -15.58
CA ASP A 55 -1.06 1.71 -16.78
C ASP A 55 -1.75 0.93 -17.90
N ARG A 56 -1.53 -0.39 -17.94
CA ARG A 56 -2.28 -1.28 -18.83
C ARG A 56 -3.74 -1.46 -18.41
N LEU A 57 -4.00 -1.52 -17.10
CA LEU A 57 -5.35 -1.67 -16.53
C LEU A 57 -6.15 -0.37 -16.63
N PHE A 58 -5.51 0.78 -16.44
CA PHE A 58 -6.15 2.10 -16.35
C PHE A 58 -5.54 3.07 -17.36
N ARG A 59 -5.74 2.78 -18.64
CA ARG A 59 -5.11 3.53 -19.76
C ARG A 59 -5.50 5.00 -19.80
N ASP A 60 -6.74 5.31 -19.46
CA ASP A 60 -7.26 6.67 -19.34
C ASP A 60 -6.57 7.44 -18.21
N VAL A 61 -6.37 6.82 -17.05
CA VAL A 61 -5.63 7.41 -15.94
C VAL A 61 -4.16 7.62 -16.33
N ALA A 62 -3.54 6.63 -16.97
CA ALA A 62 -2.17 6.73 -17.44
C ALA A 62 -1.99 7.87 -18.47
N ALA A 63 -2.96 8.04 -19.38
CA ALA A 63 -2.93 9.13 -20.35
C ALA A 63 -3.05 10.51 -19.70
N VAL A 64 -3.89 10.66 -18.66
CA VAL A 64 -4.00 11.93 -17.91
C VAL A 64 -2.72 12.25 -17.14
N CYS A 65 -1.98 11.22 -16.70
CA CYS A 65 -0.80 11.37 -15.85
C CYS A 65 0.54 11.12 -16.56
N SER A 66 0.58 11.13 -17.90
CA SER A 66 1.81 10.84 -18.67
C SER A 66 2.95 11.81 -18.36
N ASP A 67 2.60 13.07 -18.05
CA ASP A 67 3.55 14.16 -17.82
C ASP A 67 3.80 14.40 -16.31
N ALA A 68 3.18 13.59 -15.43
CA ALA A 68 3.36 13.70 -14.00
C ALA A 68 4.75 13.17 -13.60
N ALA A 69 5.73 14.06 -13.59
CA ALA A 69 7.08 13.74 -13.14
C ALA A 69 7.07 13.29 -11.66
N PRO A 70 7.99 12.39 -11.26
CA PRO A 70 8.28 12.17 -9.85
C PRO A 70 8.89 13.45 -9.27
N THR A 71 8.06 14.33 -8.71
CA THR A 71 8.55 15.44 -7.92
C THR A 71 9.07 14.86 -6.61
N ALA A 72 10.38 14.87 -6.42
CA ALA A 72 10.96 14.74 -5.09
C ALA A 72 10.59 16.00 -4.31
N SER A 73 9.54 15.94 -3.50
CA SER A 73 9.27 17.01 -2.54
C SER A 73 10.04 16.67 -1.26
N PRO A 74 10.72 17.65 -0.62
CA PRO A 74 11.23 17.43 0.71
C PRO A 74 10.06 16.95 1.58
N SER A 75 10.29 15.88 2.35
CA SER A 75 9.36 15.44 3.39
C SER A 75 9.39 16.50 4.48
N THR A 76 8.76 17.64 4.23
CA THR A 76 8.54 18.64 5.27
C THR A 76 7.50 18.02 6.19
N ALA A 77 7.96 17.46 7.31
CA ALA A 77 7.07 17.17 8.42
C ALA A 77 6.26 18.45 8.67
N ALA A 78 4.93 18.31 8.79
CA ALA A 78 4.12 19.44 9.19
C ALA A 78 4.73 20.03 10.48
N PRO A 79 4.87 21.37 10.57
CA PRO A 79 5.47 21.97 11.75
C PRO A 79 4.70 21.51 13.00
N GLU A 80 5.42 21.04 14.01
CA GLU A 80 4.80 20.64 15.26
C GLU A 80 4.04 21.82 15.87
N PRO A 81 2.81 21.62 16.37
CA PRO A 81 2.09 22.68 17.05
C PRO A 81 2.91 23.19 18.25
N THR A 82 3.10 24.51 18.33
CA THR A 82 3.84 25.13 19.45
C THR A 82 2.99 25.24 20.72
N ASP A 83 1.67 25.18 20.57
CA ASP A 83 0.73 25.13 21.69
C ASP A 83 0.78 23.74 22.36
N PRO A 84 0.98 23.65 23.69
CA PRO A 84 1.11 22.38 24.40
C PRO A 84 -0.09 21.44 24.23
N GLU A 85 -1.32 21.96 24.22
CA GLU A 85 -2.52 21.14 24.06
C GLU A 85 -2.65 20.63 22.63
N ALA A 86 -2.38 21.47 21.63
CA ALA A 86 -2.36 21.07 20.23
C ALA A 86 -1.27 20.02 19.95
N ARG A 87 -0.09 20.12 20.59
CA ARG A 87 0.97 19.13 20.48
C ARG A 87 0.56 17.79 21.07
N LYS A 88 0.02 17.79 22.29
CA LYS A 88 -0.52 16.57 22.92
C LYS A 88 -1.64 15.94 22.08
N TYR A 89 -2.50 16.76 21.51
CA TYR A 89 -3.54 16.30 20.60
C TYR A 89 -2.93 15.66 19.33
N ALA A 90 -1.91 16.27 18.73
CA ALA A 90 -1.24 15.74 17.56
C ALA A 90 -0.52 14.42 17.84
N GLU A 91 0.16 14.30 18.98
CA GLU A 91 0.77 13.04 19.46
C GLU A 91 -0.30 11.95 19.60
N ASN A 92 -1.41 12.26 20.26
CA ASN A 92 -2.52 11.32 20.44
C ASN A 92 -3.17 10.88 19.12
N HIS A 93 -3.04 11.67 18.04
CA HIS A 93 -3.62 11.39 16.72
C HIS A 93 -2.57 10.93 15.69
N ALA A 94 -1.34 10.61 16.12
CA ALA A 94 -0.28 10.14 15.24
C ALA A 94 -0.67 8.86 14.45
N TYR A 95 -1.54 8.02 15.02
CA TYR A 95 -2.10 6.84 14.35
C TYR A 95 -2.85 7.16 13.04
N LYS A 96 -3.33 8.40 12.87
CA LYS A 96 -3.98 8.88 11.64
C LYS A 96 -3.03 9.43 10.59
N GLN A 97 -1.71 9.38 10.82
CA GLN A 97 -0.74 9.87 9.85
C GLN A 97 -0.76 9.05 8.57
N LEU A 98 -0.72 9.75 7.45
CA LEU A 98 -0.72 9.20 6.11
C LEU A 98 0.68 9.24 5.52
N ARG A 99 1.04 8.22 4.74
CA ARG A 99 2.15 8.30 3.80
C ARG A 99 1.88 9.43 2.81
N PRO A 100 2.81 10.37 2.59
CA PRO A 100 2.60 11.41 1.58
C PRO A 100 2.47 10.81 0.17
N LEU A 101 1.48 11.29 -0.60
CA LEU A 101 1.41 11.04 -2.04
C LEU A 101 2.12 12.17 -2.79
N GLN A 102 2.95 11.81 -3.76
CA GLN A 102 3.70 12.77 -4.58
C GLN A 102 3.81 12.32 -6.04
N GLY A 103 4.13 13.27 -6.93
CA GLY A 103 4.39 13.03 -8.35
C GLY A 103 3.31 12.19 -9.04
N ALA A 104 3.74 11.16 -9.78
CA ALA A 104 2.85 10.26 -10.51
C ALA A 104 1.79 9.57 -9.63
N ALA A 105 2.12 9.20 -8.38
CA ALA A 105 1.17 8.54 -7.48
C ALA A 105 0.04 9.49 -7.06
N LEU A 106 0.36 10.76 -6.79
CA LEU A 106 -0.65 11.78 -6.50
C LEU A 106 -1.57 12.01 -7.71
N CYS A 107 -1.00 12.16 -8.92
CA CYS A 107 -1.79 12.34 -10.13
C CYS A 107 -2.74 11.15 -10.37
N ARG A 108 -2.22 9.92 -10.31
CA ARG A 108 -3.02 8.69 -10.51
C ARG A 108 -4.15 8.62 -9.48
N GLY A 109 -3.85 8.86 -8.20
CA GLY A 109 -4.85 8.90 -7.13
C GLY A 109 -5.97 9.88 -7.43
N GLN A 110 -5.64 11.13 -7.76
CA GLN A 110 -6.62 12.18 -8.10
C GLN A 110 -7.46 11.82 -9.34
N ALA A 111 -6.83 11.27 -10.38
CA ALA A 111 -7.52 10.82 -11.58
C ALA A 111 -8.51 9.67 -11.29
N HIS A 112 -8.13 8.71 -10.44
CA HIS A 112 -9.03 7.66 -9.97
C HIS A 112 -10.20 8.23 -9.16
N ALA A 113 -9.93 9.12 -8.19
CA ALA A 113 -10.97 9.76 -7.40
C ALA A 113 -11.99 10.48 -8.30
N LYS A 114 -11.52 11.26 -9.28
CA LYS A 114 -12.38 11.94 -10.27
C LYS A 114 -13.21 10.96 -11.09
N ARG A 115 -12.59 9.89 -11.61
CA ARG A 115 -13.28 8.84 -12.38
C ARG A 115 -14.38 8.18 -11.55
N ILE A 116 -14.13 7.91 -10.28
CA ILE A 116 -15.10 7.28 -9.38
C ILE A 116 -16.23 8.24 -9.04
N THR A 117 -15.93 9.49 -8.67
CA THR A 117 -16.96 10.51 -8.37
C THR A 117 -17.95 10.63 -9.52
N ALA A 118 -17.47 10.74 -10.77
CA ALA A 118 -18.33 10.85 -11.95
C ALA A 118 -19.24 9.63 -12.17
N ALA A 119 -18.80 8.43 -11.75
CA ALA A 119 -19.55 7.20 -11.92
C ALA A 119 -20.59 6.94 -10.81
N LEU A 120 -20.48 7.64 -9.68
CA LEU A 120 -21.28 7.38 -8.48
C LEU A 120 -22.45 8.36 -8.27
N GLU A 121 -22.71 9.28 -9.21
CA GLU A 121 -23.74 10.34 -9.07
C GLU A 121 -25.17 9.84 -8.78
N ALA A 122 -25.48 8.56 -9.09
CA ALA A 122 -26.81 7.96 -8.88
C ALA A 122 -26.75 6.63 -8.09
N VAL A 123 -25.74 6.45 -7.24
CA VAL A 123 -25.57 5.22 -6.44
C VAL A 123 -26.11 5.43 -5.03
N HIS A 124 -27.01 4.53 -4.60
CA HIS A 124 -27.69 4.65 -3.30
C HIS A 124 -27.70 3.36 -2.47
N SER A 125 -27.18 2.25 -3.01
CA SER A 125 -27.12 0.97 -2.30
C SER A 125 -25.70 0.39 -2.32
N GLU A 126 -25.42 -0.51 -1.37
CA GLU A 126 -24.14 -1.21 -1.32
C GLU A 126 -23.92 -2.12 -2.53
N ALA A 127 -24.96 -2.80 -2.99
CA ALA A 127 -24.88 -3.65 -4.18
C ALA A 127 -24.55 -2.82 -5.43
N ASP A 128 -25.21 -1.67 -5.61
CA ASP A 128 -24.94 -0.77 -6.72
C ASP A 128 -23.52 -0.20 -6.65
N LEU A 129 -23.06 0.17 -5.44
CA LEU A 129 -21.70 0.67 -5.22
C LEU A 129 -20.65 -0.36 -5.63
N ARG A 130 -20.75 -1.60 -5.12
CA ARG A 130 -19.83 -2.69 -5.47
C ARG A 130 -19.85 -2.99 -6.97
N SER A 131 -21.04 -3.04 -7.56
CA SER A 131 -21.23 -3.28 -8.99
C SER A 131 -20.59 -2.18 -9.85
N LYS A 132 -20.79 -0.91 -9.49
CA LYS A 132 -20.19 0.23 -10.20
C LYS A 132 -18.66 0.25 -10.09
N LEU A 133 -18.11 0.05 -8.90
CA LEU A 133 -16.66 0.00 -8.71
C LEU A 133 -16.03 -1.18 -9.48
N THR A 134 -16.68 -2.35 -9.47
CA THR A 134 -16.25 -3.52 -10.25
C THR A 134 -16.27 -3.24 -11.75
N THR A 135 -17.33 -2.59 -12.26
CA THR A 135 -17.42 -2.18 -13.67
C THR A 135 -16.32 -1.21 -14.07
N LEU A 136 -15.86 -0.36 -13.14
CA LEU A 136 -14.73 0.55 -13.35
C LEU A 136 -13.36 -0.15 -13.29
N GLY A 137 -13.30 -1.45 -12.95
CA GLY A 137 -12.07 -2.22 -12.88
C GLY A 137 -11.45 -2.33 -11.48
N TYR A 138 -12.18 -1.95 -10.42
CA TYR A 138 -11.74 -2.17 -9.04
C TYR A 138 -12.34 -3.48 -8.51
N PRO A 139 -11.53 -4.53 -8.26
CA PRO A 139 -12.06 -5.83 -7.86
C PRO A 139 -12.83 -5.75 -6.55
N GLU A 140 -13.98 -6.42 -6.48
CA GLU A 140 -14.82 -6.45 -5.28
C GLU A 140 -14.05 -6.91 -4.03
N SER A 141 -13.11 -7.85 -4.19
CA SER A 141 -12.27 -8.37 -3.12
C SER A 141 -11.31 -7.34 -2.51
N THR A 142 -11.09 -6.21 -3.19
CA THR A 142 -10.24 -5.11 -2.70
C THR A 142 -11.03 -3.96 -2.10
N VAL A 143 -12.36 -3.94 -2.30
CA VAL A 143 -13.23 -2.86 -1.85
C VAL A 143 -13.86 -3.21 -0.51
N GLU A 144 -13.48 -2.42 0.49
CA GLU A 144 -14.14 -2.43 1.79
C GLU A 144 -15.24 -1.38 1.81
N VAL A 145 -16.46 -1.80 2.17
CA VAL A 145 -17.64 -0.93 2.26
C VAL A 145 -18.06 -0.86 3.72
N TYR A 146 -18.39 0.34 4.19
CA TYR A 146 -18.77 0.59 5.57
C TYR A 146 -19.88 1.63 5.66
N LYS A 147 -20.54 1.73 6.82
CA LYS A 147 -21.48 2.81 7.12
C LYS A 147 -20.86 3.77 8.12
N THR A 148 -20.99 5.07 7.87
CA THR A 148 -20.57 6.12 8.80
C THR A 148 -21.55 7.29 8.72
N GLY A 149 -21.99 7.80 9.88
CA GLY A 149 -22.92 8.94 9.93
C GLY A 149 -24.20 8.76 9.10
N GLY A 150 -24.71 7.53 8.96
CA GLY A 150 -25.88 7.23 8.13
C GLY A 150 -25.62 7.17 6.61
N SER A 151 -24.40 7.46 6.16
CA SER A 151 -23.99 7.38 4.76
C SER A 151 -23.18 6.10 4.48
N LEU A 152 -23.25 5.59 3.26
CA LEU A 152 -22.41 4.49 2.80
C LEU A 152 -21.04 5.04 2.39
N GLY A 153 -19.98 4.43 2.89
CA GLY A 153 -18.60 4.74 2.55
C GLY A 153 -17.88 3.53 2.00
N PHE A 154 -16.75 3.78 1.33
CA PHE A 154 -15.87 2.73 0.83
C PHE A 154 -14.42 3.15 0.91
N THR A 155 -13.53 2.17 1.00
CA THR A 155 -12.09 2.38 0.89
C THR A 155 -11.42 1.19 0.19
N PHE A 156 -10.34 1.45 -0.55
CA PHE A 156 -9.51 0.43 -1.17
C PHE A 156 -8.14 0.97 -1.59
N SER A 157 -7.18 0.08 -1.79
CA SER A 157 -5.91 0.42 -2.47
C SER A 157 -6.08 0.28 -3.98
N VAL A 158 -5.67 1.30 -4.73
CA VAL A 158 -5.64 1.25 -6.20
C VAL A 158 -4.71 0.12 -6.63
N PRO A 159 -5.18 -0.85 -7.43
CA PRO A 159 -4.36 -1.97 -7.87
C PRO A 159 -3.06 -1.49 -8.51
N GLU A 160 -1.94 -2.04 -8.04
CA GLU A 160 -0.59 -1.86 -8.57
C GLU A 160 0.03 -0.44 -8.43
N ALA A 161 -0.76 0.64 -8.42
CA ALA A 161 -0.22 1.99 -8.23
C ALA A 161 0.01 2.34 -6.76
N GLY A 162 -0.81 1.82 -5.85
CA GLY A 162 -0.61 1.96 -4.40
C GLY A 162 -1.25 3.17 -3.69
N PRO A 163 -1.86 4.20 -4.31
CA PRO A 163 -2.70 5.13 -3.56
C PRO A 163 -3.91 4.43 -2.95
N CYS A 164 -4.39 4.94 -1.82
CA CYS A 164 -5.69 4.60 -1.27
C CYS A 164 -6.76 5.54 -1.83
N ILE A 165 -7.95 5.00 -2.07
CA ILE A 165 -9.15 5.76 -2.38
C ILE A 165 -10.11 5.56 -1.23
N THR A 166 -10.66 6.66 -0.72
CA THR A 166 -11.76 6.64 0.24
C THR A 166 -12.90 7.50 -0.30
N GLY A 167 -14.14 7.04 -0.15
CA GLY A 167 -15.30 7.80 -0.58
C GLY A 167 -16.51 7.63 0.31
N LEU A 168 -17.41 8.60 0.23
CA LEU A 168 -18.68 8.69 0.95
C LEU A 168 -19.78 9.07 -0.03
N LEU A 169 -20.86 8.28 -0.05
CA LEU A 169 -22.07 8.53 -0.83
C LEU A 169 -22.93 9.61 -0.15
N THR A 170 -22.38 10.82 -0.06
CA THR A 170 -23.11 12.04 0.31
C THR A 170 -23.71 12.68 -0.94
N SER A 171 -24.46 13.78 -0.77
CA SER A 171 -24.89 14.64 -1.88
C SER A 171 -24.20 16.01 -1.73
N PRO A 172 -23.21 16.35 -2.58
CA PRO A 172 -22.60 15.53 -3.63
C PRO A 172 -21.72 14.40 -3.09
N VAL A 173 -21.42 13.40 -3.92
CA VAL A 173 -20.50 12.29 -3.57
C VAL A 173 -19.10 12.86 -3.30
N LYS A 174 -18.45 12.39 -2.24
CA LYS A 174 -17.07 12.76 -1.89
C LYS A 174 -16.16 11.56 -2.11
N VAL A 175 -15.11 11.73 -2.90
CA VAL A 175 -14.08 10.71 -3.13
C VAL A 175 -12.72 11.38 -3.12
N GLU A 176 -11.79 10.83 -2.35
CA GLU A 176 -10.47 11.39 -2.14
C GLU A 176 -9.41 10.30 -2.29
N ALA A 177 -8.23 10.73 -2.74
CA ALA A 177 -7.05 9.88 -2.79
C ALA A 177 -6.07 10.30 -1.69
N HIS A 178 -5.51 9.31 -1.00
CA HIS A 178 -4.54 9.52 0.06
C HIS A 178 -3.52 8.38 0.06
N GLY A 179 -2.41 8.54 0.77
CA GLY A 179 -1.48 7.42 0.97
C GLY A 179 -2.02 6.44 2.00
N HIS A 180 -1.30 5.36 2.24
CA HIS A 180 -1.65 4.46 3.34
C HIS A 180 -1.50 5.17 4.68
N TYR A 181 -2.43 4.94 5.61
CA TYR A 181 -2.21 5.17 7.03
C TYR A 181 -1.02 4.35 7.49
N MET A 182 -0.13 4.98 8.26
CA MET A 182 1.10 4.35 8.73
C MET A 182 0.83 3.06 9.53
N GLU A 183 -0.33 2.98 10.18
CA GLU A 183 -0.71 1.86 11.06
C GLU A 183 -1.86 0.98 10.54
N GLY A 184 -2.52 1.32 9.42
CA GLY A 184 -3.83 0.75 9.08
C GLY A 184 -4.11 0.48 7.59
N GLY A 185 -3.13 0.69 6.72
CA GLY A 185 -3.35 0.53 5.27
C GLY A 185 -4.27 1.62 4.73
N CYS A 186 -5.33 1.27 4.00
CA CYS A 186 -6.24 2.29 3.42
C CYS A 186 -7.41 2.67 4.31
N MET A 187 -7.80 1.80 5.25
CA MET A 187 -8.85 2.12 6.21
C MET A 187 -8.30 3.05 7.29
N GLU A 188 -9.06 4.11 7.62
CA GLU A 188 -8.72 4.95 8.76
C GLU A 188 -8.76 4.12 10.04
N PRO A 189 -7.63 4.01 10.77
CA PRO A 189 -7.59 3.31 12.04
C PRO A 189 -8.55 3.97 13.05
N ARG A 190 -9.28 3.13 13.80
CA ARG A 190 -10.21 3.60 14.84
C ARG A 190 -9.52 3.67 16.19
N GLY A 191 -9.31 4.89 16.70
CA GLY A 191 -8.82 5.15 18.06
C GLY A 191 -7.30 5.36 18.16
N GLY A 192 -6.89 6.03 19.24
CA GLY A 192 -5.51 6.17 19.73
C GLY A 192 -5.48 5.75 21.20
N HIS A 193 -4.36 5.18 21.63
CA HIS A 193 -4.18 4.56 22.96
C HIS A 193 -4.50 5.48 24.15
#